data_AF-A0A8H4TNJ3-F1
#
_entry.id   AF-A0A8H4TNJ3-F1
#
_cell.length_a   1.000
_cell.length_b   1.000
_cell.length_c   1.000
_cell.angle_alpha   90.00
_cell.angle_beta   90.00
_cell.angle_gamma   90.00
#
_symmetry.space_group_name_H-M   'P 1'
#
loop_
_entity.id
_entity.type
_entity.pdbx_description
1 polymer ?
#
loop_
_entity_poly.entity_id
_entity_poly.type
_entity_poly.pdbx_seq_one_letter_code
_entity_poly.pdbx_strand_id
1 'polypeptide(L)'
;MARLHLITLPYELRVKIFEEYFRVEGGYVFSSESEKLTTVDGQPIDFSLMYTCHSIATDAKYLPFTLNKISFSTFFSPEWRAWAGRHQFLSHFLCLLKADLVYHLQGPEMSPELESALQEKFPHLMPDFKKNV
;
A
#
# COMPACT_ATOMS: atom_id res chain seq x y z
N MET A 1 -29.53 31.11 -14.14
CA MET A 1 -28.20 30.97 -14.79
C MET A 1 -27.71 29.55 -14.54
N ALA A 2 -27.31 28.83 -15.59
CA ALA A 2 -26.80 27.47 -15.45
C ALA A 2 -25.45 27.47 -14.73
N ARG A 3 -25.29 26.60 -13.73
CA ARG A 3 -24.02 26.42 -13.02
C ARG A 3 -23.03 25.73 -13.96
N LEU A 4 -21.99 26.44 -14.37
CA LEU A 4 -20.91 25.86 -15.16
C LEU A 4 -20.13 24.89 -14.27
N HIS A 5 -20.10 23.61 -14.65
CA HIS A 5 -19.33 22.60 -13.94
C HIS A 5 -17.92 22.55 -14.52
N LEU A 6 -16.91 22.46 -13.66
CA LEU A 6 -15.51 22.41 -14.09
C LEU A 6 -15.23 21.29 -15.10
N ILE A 7 -15.92 20.15 -14.96
CA ILE A 7 -15.78 18.96 -15.80
C ILE A 7 -16.34 19.18 -17.22
N THR A 8 -17.28 20.11 -17.40
CA THR A 8 -17.86 20.37 -18.72
C THR A 8 -16.99 21.29 -19.59
N LEU A 9 -15.86 21.79 -19.05
CA LEU A 9 -14.92 22.62 -19.79
C LEU A 9 -13.96 21.77 -20.65
N PRO A 10 -13.60 22.25 -21.86
CA PRO A 10 -12.50 21.71 -22.64
C PRO A 10 -11.23 21.53 -21.81
N TYR A 11 -10.43 20.52 -22.19
CA TYR A 11 -9.22 20.18 -21.46
C TYR A 11 -8.25 21.36 -21.34
N GLU A 12 -8.06 22.15 -22.40
CA GLU A 12 -7.11 23.28 -22.35
C GLU A 12 -7.53 24.34 -21.33
N LEU A 13 -8.84 24.56 -21.16
CA LEU A 13 -9.35 25.50 -20.16
C LEU A 13 -9.20 24.96 -18.75
N ARG A 14 -9.42 23.66 -18.55
CA ARG A 14 -9.21 23.03 -17.23
C ARG A 14 -7.73 23.13 -16.82
N VAL A 15 -6.80 22.88 -17.75
CA VAL A 15 -5.36 23.03 -17.49
C VAL A 15 -5.00 24.45 -17.06
N LYS A 16 -5.47 25.47 -17.80
CA LYS A 16 -5.22 26.87 -17.42
C LYS A 16 -5.80 27.23 -16.06
N ILE A 17 -6.99 26.73 -15.74
CA ILE A 17 -7.58 26.93 -14.40
C ILE A 17 -6.67 26.26 -13.36
N PHE A 18 -6.24 25.02 -13.58
CA PHE A 18 -5.35 24.32 -12.65
C PHE A 18 -4.02 25.04 -12.47
N GLU A 19 -3.42 25.55 -13.54
CA GLU A 19 -2.21 26.37 -13.48
C GLU A 19 -2.40 27.56 -12.54
N GLU A 20 -3.51 28.30 -12.64
CA GLU A 20 -3.76 29.43 -11.74
C GLU A 20 -4.06 29.01 -10.29
N TYR A 21 -4.68 27.84 -10.07
CA TYR A 21 -4.92 27.33 -8.71
C TYR A 21 -3.65 26.82 -8.03
N PHE A 22 -2.68 26.29 -8.79
CA PHE A 22 -1.44 25.72 -8.25
C PHE A 22 -0.27 26.70 -8.25
N ARG A 23 -0.34 27.78 -9.03
CA ARG A 23 0.73 28.76 -9.13
C ARG A 23 0.72 29.69 -7.93
N VAL A 24 1.79 29.60 -7.14
CA VAL A 24 2.08 30.52 -6.04
C VAL A 24 3.37 31.27 -6.37
N GLU A 25 3.39 32.58 -6.13
CA GLU A 25 4.59 33.39 -6.32
C GLU A 25 5.71 32.90 -5.38
N GLY A 26 6.92 32.72 -5.90
CA GLY A 26 8.04 32.11 -5.16
C GLY A 26 7.94 30.59 -4.95
N GLY A 27 6.77 29.99 -5.13
CA GLY A 27 6.55 28.55 -5.01
C GLY A 27 6.41 28.07 -3.56
N TYR A 28 6.70 26.80 -3.34
CA TYR A 28 6.55 26.14 -2.04
C TYR A 28 7.90 25.80 -1.42
N VAL A 29 7.99 25.95 -0.10
CA VAL A 29 9.16 25.62 0.71
C VAL A 29 8.77 24.73 1.87
N PHE A 30 9.69 23.87 2.31
CA PHE A 30 9.48 23.08 3.51
C PHE A 30 9.78 23.94 4.75
N SER A 31 8.80 24.07 5.64
CA SER A 31 8.96 24.73 6.95
C SER A 31 9.38 23.70 7.99
N SER A 32 10.60 23.85 8.53
CA SER A 32 11.11 22.98 9.61
C SER A 32 10.37 23.18 10.93
N GLU A 33 9.76 24.34 11.15
CA GLU A 33 9.00 24.66 12.37
C GLU A 33 7.64 23.95 12.41
N SER A 34 6.97 23.86 11.26
CA SER A 34 5.66 23.22 11.17
C SER A 34 5.70 21.80 10.61
N GLU A 35 6.88 21.33 10.20
CA GLU A 35 7.13 20.08 9.46
C GLU A 35 6.22 19.91 8.23
N LYS A 36 5.83 21.04 7.63
CA LYS A 36 4.86 21.09 6.53
C LYS A 36 5.41 21.89 5.37
N LEU A 37 4.86 21.61 4.20
CA LEU A 37 5.07 22.43 3.02
C LEU A 37 4.23 23.73 3.17
N THR A 38 4.86 24.88 2.97
CA THR A 38 4.26 26.22 3.06
C THR A 38 4.61 27.02 1.81
N THR A 39 3.99 28.18 1.62
CA THR A 39 4.48 29.16 0.64
C THR A 39 5.80 29.77 1.13
N VAL A 40 6.55 30.42 0.23
CA VAL A 40 7.77 31.17 0.59
C VAL A 40 7.52 32.21 1.69
N ASP A 41 6.34 32.84 1.68
CA ASP A 41 5.92 33.83 2.69
C ASP A 41 5.40 33.19 3.99
N GLY A 42 5.58 31.88 4.17
CA GLY A 42 5.19 31.14 5.37
C GLY A 42 3.69 30.89 5.51
N GLN A 43 2.89 31.15 4.47
CA GLN A 43 1.45 30.87 4.51
C GLN A 43 1.17 29.37 4.31
N PRO A 44 0.08 28.85 4.92
CA PRO A 44 -0.40 27.51 4.60
C PRO A 44 -0.75 27.39 3.11
N ILE A 45 -0.63 26.17 2.58
CA ILE A 45 -0.97 25.91 1.18
C ILE A 45 -2.48 25.98 0.98
N ASP A 46 -2.93 26.79 0.01
CA ASP A 46 -4.30 26.73 -0.48
C ASP A 46 -4.47 25.51 -1.39
N PHE A 47 -5.28 24.57 -0.92
CA PHE A 47 -5.56 23.30 -1.58
C PHE A 47 -7.02 23.20 -2.05
N SER A 48 -7.74 24.32 -2.19
CA SER A 48 -9.18 24.32 -2.50
C SER A 48 -9.56 23.36 -3.66
N LEU A 49 -8.77 23.32 -4.74
CA LEU A 49 -8.99 22.37 -5.85
C LEU A 49 -8.63 20.92 -5.49
N MET A 50 -7.52 20.68 -4.78
CA MET A 50 -7.13 19.35 -4.34
C MET A 50 -8.17 18.75 -3.40
N TYR A 51 -8.65 19.53 -2.43
CA TYR A 51 -9.73 19.12 -1.53
C TYR A 51 -11.02 18.84 -2.30
N THR A 52 -11.33 19.65 -3.32
CA THR A 52 -12.47 19.38 -4.20
C THR A 52 -12.31 18.05 -4.94
N CYS A 53 -11.14 17.77 -5.51
CA CYS A 53 -10.83 16.50 -6.15
C CYS A 53 -10.90 15.32 -5.16
N HIS A 54 -10.38 15.50 -3.94
CA HIS A 54 -10.43 14.49 -2.89
C HIS A 54 -11.86 14.20 -2.45
N SER A 55 -12.71 15.22 -2.33
CA SER A 55 -14.14 15.07 -2.04
C SER A 55 -14.83 14.28 -3.14
N ILE A 56 -14.64 14.65 -4.42
CA ILE A 56 -15.23 13.92 -5.56
C ILE A 56 -14.76 12.47 -5.59
N ALA A 57 -13.46 12.21 -5.38
CA ALA A 57 -12.93 10.86 -5.32
C ALA A 57 -13.52 10.05 -4.16
N THR A 58 -13.76 10.69 -3.02
CA THR A 58 -14.39 10.08 -1.85
C THR A 58 -15.85 9.74 -2.12
N ASP A 59 -16.61 10.67 -2.70
CA ASP A 59 -18.02 10.49 -3.06
C ASP A 59 -18.19 9.40 -4.13
N ALA A 60 -17.24 9.31 -5.06
CA ALA A 60 -17.26 8.34 -6.14
C ALA A 60 -16.60 7.00 -5.79
N LYS A 61 -16.05 6.82 -4.58
CA LYS A 61 -15.19 5.67 -4.22
C LYS A 61 -15.80 4.30 -4.55
N TYR A 62 -17.11 4.16 -4.39
CA TYR A 62 -17.81 2.89 -4.60
C TYR A 62 -18.49 2.79 -5.98
N LEU A 63 -18.70 3.92 -6.68
CA LEU A 63 -19.42 3.96 -7.95
C LEU A 63 -18.80 3.07 -9.04
N PRO A 64 -17.46 3.04 -9.25
CA PRO A 64 -16.87 2.15 -10.26
C PRO A 64 -17.21 0.67 -10.04
N PHE A 65 -17.27 0.23 -8.78
CA PHE A 65 -17.58 -1.16 -8.38
C PHE A 65 -19.08 -1.47 -8.47
N THR A 66 -19.94 -0.48 -8.24
CA THR A 66 -21.40 -0.63 -8.34
C THR A 66 -21.89 -0.58 -9.78
N LEU A 67 -21.30 0.28 -10.61
CA LEU A 67 -21.72 0.49 -11.99
C LEU A 67 -21.18 -0.58 -12.95
N ASN A 68 -20.02 -1.16 -12.63
CA ASN A 68 -19.38 -2.16 -13.48
C ASN A 68 -19.30 -3.49 -12.75
N LYS A 69 -19.77 -4.55 -13.39
CA LYS A 69 -19.52 -5.92 -12.93
C LYS A 69 -18.04 -6.23 -13.08
N ILE A 70 -17.28 -6.11 -12.00
CA ILE A 70 -15.89 -6.56 -11.97
C ILE A 70 -15.89 -8.07 -11.86
N SER A 71 -15.32 -8.74 -12.86
CA SER A 71 -15.11 -10.18 -12.84
C SER A 71 -13.62 -10.46 -12.74
N PHE A 72 -13.24 -11.21 -11.71
CA PHE A 72 -11.92 -11.79 -11.61
C PHE A 72 -12.01 -13.22 -12.12
N SER A 73 -11.11 -13.58 -13.03
CA SER A 73 -10.88 -14.96 -13.40
C SER A 73 -9.44 -15.31 -13.05
N THR A 74 -9.21 -16.52 -12.57
CA THR A 74 -7.86 -17.02 -12.41
C THR A 74 -7.28 -17.20 -13.81
N PHE A 75 -6.14 -16.55 -14.08
CA PHE A 75 -5.44 -16.72 -15.34
C PHE A 75 -5.02 -18.18 -15.47
N PHE A 76 -5.63 -18.90 -16.40
CA PHE A 76 -5.33 -20.29 -16.69
C PHE A 76 -4.50 -20.38 -17.97
N SER A 77 -3.24 -20.78 -17.83
CA SER A 77 -2.40 -21.16 -18.97
C SER A 77 -1.83 -22.57 -18.74
N PRO A 78 -1.88 -23.46 -19.76
CA PRO A 78 -1.30 -24.80 -19.69
C PRO A 78 0.19 -24.81 -19.27
N GLU A 79 0.96 -23.81 -19.70
CA GLU A 79 2.38 -23.67 -19.36
C GLU A 79 2.59 -23.38 -17.87
N TRP A 80 1.72 -22.53 -17.31
CA TRP A 80 1.78 -22.12 -15.90
C TRP A 80 1.20 -23.17 -14.95
N ARG A 81 0.37 -24.11 -15.44
CA ARG A 81 -0.19 -25.20 -14.64
C ARG A 81 0.91 -26.04 -13.98
N ALA A 82 1.94 -26.41 -14.74
CA ALA A 82 3.05 -27.19 -14.21
C ALA A 82 3.85 -26.39 -13.16
N TRP A 83 4.00 -25.08 -13.38
CA TRP A 83 4.69 -24.19 -12.44
C TRP A 83 3.90 -23.99 -11.14
N ALA A 84 2.58 -23.78 -11.23
CA ALA A 84 1.69 -23.70 -10.07
C ALA A 84 1.69 -25.00 -9.26
N GLY A 85 1.69 -26.16 -9.92
CA GLY A 85 1.79 -27.46 -9.25
C GLY A 85 3.12 -27.63 -8.50
N ARG A 86 4.24 -27.26 -9.13
CA ARG A 86 5.56 -27.28 -8.47
C ARG A 86 5.62 -26.31 -7.29
N HIS A 87 5.07 -25.11 -7.44
CA HIS A 87 5.01 -24.12 -6.37
C HIS A 87 4.19 -24.65 -5.19
N GLN A 88 3.00 -25.21 -5.44
CA GLN A 88 2.16 -25.80 -4.40
C GLN A 88 2.88 -26.93 -3.66
N PHE A 89 3.54 -27.82 -4.40
CA PHE A 89 4.33 -28.90 -3.82
C PHE A 89 5.45 -28.35 -2.94
N LEU A 90 6.23 -27.39 -3.45
CA LEU A 90 7.34 -26.78 -2.72
C LEU A 90 6.86 -26.06 -1.46
N SER A 91 5.79 -25.26 -1.54
CA SER A 91 5.21 -24.57 -0.40
C SER A 91 4.73 -25.55 0.67
N HIS A 92 4.07 -26.63 0.26
CA HIS A 92 3.61 -27.66 1.19
C HIS A 92 4.78 -28.38 1.87
N PHE A 93 5.79 -28.77 1.09
CA PHE A 93 6.97 -29.44 1.61
C PHE A 93 7.78 -28.55 2.58
N LEU A 94 7.96 -27.27 2.25
CA LEU A 94 8.60 -26.30 3.14
C LEU A 94 7.82 -26.10 4.43
N CYS A 95 6.48 -26.12 4.37
CA CYS A 95 5.64 -26.03 5.56
C CYS A 95 5.84 -27.23 6.49
N LEU A 96 5.90 -28.45 5.94
CA LEU A 96 6.19 -29.67 6.70
C LEU A 96 7.58 -29.64 7.33
N LEU A 97 8.62 -29.28 6.57
CA LEU A 97 9.98 -29.15 7.09
C LEU A 97 10.09 -28.11 8.20
N LYS A 98 9.41 -26.97 8.04
CA LYS A 98 9.36 -25.94 9.09
C LYS A 98 8.71 -26.49 10.37
N ALA A 99 7.59 -27.20 10.25
CA ALA A 99 6.90 -27.79 11.39
C ALA A 99 7.76 -28.86 12.09
N ASP A 100 8.45 -29.70 11.32
CA ASP A 100 9.35 -30.74 11.82
C ASP A 100 10.55 -30.13 12.57
N LEU A 101 11.16 -29.09 12.00
CA LEU A 101 12.25 -28.36 12.64
C LEU A 101 11.80 -27.68 13.93
N VAL A 102 10.61 -27.07 13.94
CA VAL A 102 10.00 -26.50 15.15
C VAL A 102 9.80 -27.60 16.20
N TYR A 103 9.25 -28.75 15.83
CA TYR A 103 9.04 -29.88 16.74
C TYR A 103 10.35 -30.41 17.34
N HIS A 104 11.40 -30.59 16.53
CA HIS A 104 12.68 -31.10 17.01
C HIS A 104 13.48 -30.10 17.85
N LEU A 105 13.26 -28.79 17.65
CA LEU A 105 13.87 -27.74 18.47
C LEU A 105 13.07 -27.42 19.75
N GLN A 106 11.85 -27.93 19.88
CA GLN A 106 11.02 -27.89 21.11
C GLN A 106 11.49 -28.93 22.15
N GLY A 107 12.78 -28.95 22.47
CA GLY A 107 13.26 -29.61 23.68
C GLY A 107 12.65 -28.95 24.94
N PRO A 108 12.68 -29.62 26.11
CA PRO A 108 12.10 -29.09 27.35
C PRO A 108 12.63 -27.71 27.75
N GLU A 109 13.84 -27.34 27.32
CA GLU A 109 14.36 -25.96 27.38
C GLU A 109 15.20 -25.66 26.13
N MET A 110 14.92 -24.54 25.45
CA MET A 110 15.78 -24.01 24.39
C MET A 110 17.00 -23.34 25.03
N SER A 111 18.21 -23.74 24.64
CA SER A 111 19.41 -23.12 25.22
C SER A 111 19.48 -21.62 24.89
N PRO A 112 19.96 -20.76 25.80
CA PRO A 112 20.05 -19.32 25.57
C PRO A 112 20.91 -18.96 24.35
N GLU A 113 21.94 -19.76 24.06
CA GLU A 113 22.81 -19.61 22.90
C GLU A 113 22.05 -19.90 21.61
N LEU A 114 21.22 -20.94 21.61
CA LEU A 114 20.38 -21.31 20.47
C LEU A 114 19.28 -20.25 20.24
N GLU A 115 18.66 -19.75 21.32
CA GLU A 115 17.68 -18.66 21.23
C GLU A 115 18.28 -17.40 20.62
N SER A 116 19.46 -17.00 21.08
CA SER A 116 20.16 -15.81 20.58
C SER A 116 20.52 -15.96 19.09
N ALA A 117 21.05 -17.12 18.69
CA ALA A 117 21.39 -17.39 17.29
C ALA A 117 20.14 -17.44 16.37
N LEU A 118 19.01 -17.96 16.86
CA LEU A 118 17.75 -17.98 16.12
C LEU A 118 17.13 -16.58 16.02
N GLN A 119 17.19 -15.78 17.08
CA GLN A 119 16.73 -14.39 17.08
C GLN A 119 17.54 -13.53 16.10
N GLU A 120 18.84 -13.75 16.00
CA GLU A 120 19.73 -13.05 15.06
C GLU A 120 19.41 -13.43 13.60
N LYS A 121 19.30 -14.73 13.29
CA LYS A 121 19.16 -15.21 11.91
C LYS A 121 17.72 -15.24 11.40
N PHE A 122 16.76 -15.51 12.28
CA PHE A 122 15.36 -15.76 11.92
C PHE A 122 14.36 -15.08 12.88
N PRO A 123 14.45 -13.74 13.07
CA PRO A 123 13.66 -13.01 14.07
C PRO A 123 12.14 -13.16 13.90
N HIS A 124 11.65 -13.35 12.67
CA HIS A 124 10.24 -13.50 12.35
C HIS A 124 9.66 -14.88 12.70
N LEU A 125 10.50 -15.89 12.96
CA LEU A 125 10.08 -17.23 13.36
C LEU A 125 10.03 -17.41 14.88
N MET A 126 10.64 -16.49 15.63
CA MET A 126 10.68 -16.49 17.10
C MET A 126 9.30 -16.61 17.77
N PRO A 127 8.23 -15.96 17.27
CA PRO A 127 6.89 -16.16 17.81
C PRO A 127 6.38 -17.60 17.68
N ASP A 128 6.75 -18.33 16.63
CA ASP A 128 6.31 -19.70 16.38
C ASP A 128 7.02 -20.70 17.31
N PHE A 129 8.29 -20.44 17.64
CA PHE A 129 9.07 -21.24 18.58
C PHE A 129 8.61 -21.03 20.05
N LYS A 130 8.17 -19.82 20.40
CA LYS A 130 7.74 -19.46 21.77
C LYS A 130 6.28 -19.80 22.11
N LYS A 131 5.42 -20.05 21.11
CA LYS A 131 3.97 -20.29 21.30
C LYS A 131 3.60 -21.68 21.82
N ASN A 132 4.53 -22.63 21.80
CA ASN A 132 4.25 -24.05 22.08
C ASN A 132 5.14 -24.60 23.22
N VAL A 133 5.63 -23.72 24.10
CA VAL A 133 6.21 -24.06 25.41
C VAL A 133 5.12 -23.93 26.47
#